data_AF-A0A239L9X3-F1
#
_entry.id   AF-A0A239L9X3-F1
#
_cell.length_a   1.000
_cell.length_b   1.000
_cell.length_c   1.000
_cell.angle_alpha   90.00
_cell.angle_beta   90.00
_cell.angle_gamma   90.00
#
_symmetry.space_group_name_H-M   'P 1'
#
loop_
_entity.id
_entity.type
_entity.pdbx_description
1 polymer ?
#
loop_
_entity_poly.entity_id
_entity_poly.type
_entity_poly.pdbx_seq_one_letter_code
_entity_poly.pdbx_strand_id
1 'polypeptide(L)'
;MEIEKTLLLNAPPARVWDLLLDPNAMGACVPGMQSIDVLSSVEYVAHIHVTIFFMSAKFKLKTRIADMRALHYLRAEGTGEDTSVASSPSRTAGRPSCARR
;
A
#
# COMPACT_ATOMS: atom_id res chain seq x y z
N MET A 1 17.45 -0.03 1.72
CA MET A 1 16.85 0.93 2.68
C MET A 1 16.39 0.09 3.86
N GLU A 2 16.68 0.52 5.09
CA GLU A 2 16.32 -0.21 6.31
C GLU A 2 15.47 0.71 7.18
N ILE A 3 14.35 0.21 7.68
CA ILE A 3 13.40 0.96 8.50
C ILE A 3 13.04 0.11 9.71
N GLU A 4 13.29 0.64 10.89
CA GLU A 4 12.93 0.00 12.16
C GLU A 4 11.93 0.89 12.90
N LYS A 5 10.87 0.27 13.43
CA LYS A 5 9.87 0.98 14.23
C LYS A 5 9.33 0.11 15.36
N THR A 6 9.31 0.68 16.55
CA THR A 6 8.62 0.11 17.72
C THR A 6 7.37 0.93 18.03
N LEU A 7 6.29 0.24 18.40
CA LEU A 7 5.01 0.83 18.79
C LEU A 7 4.46 0.10 20.01
N LEU A 8 3.93 0.85 20.98
CA LEU A 8 3.18 0.29 22.10
C LEU A 8 1.70 0.26 21.74
N LEU A 9 1.08 -0.91 21.87
CA LEU A 9 -0.33 -1.13 21.58
C LEU A 9 -1.07 -1.50 22.86
N ASN A 10 -2.21 -0.87 23.11
CA ASN A 10 -3.10 -1.23 24.21
C ASN A 10 -4.04 -2.38 23.77
N ALA A 11 -3.46 -3.54 23.47
CA ALA A 11 -4.20 -4.73 23.06
C ALA A 11 -3.42 -6.01 23.44
N PRO A 12 -4.11 -7.14 23.72
CA PRO A 12 -3.44 -8.42 23.94
C PRO A 12 -2.64 -8.87 22.71
N PRO A 13 -1.47 -9.52 22.87
CA PRO A 13 -0.64 -9.96 21.74
C PRO A 13 -1.38 -10.83 20.72
N ALA A 14 -2.26 -11.73 21.18
CA ALA A 14 -3.06 -12.58 20.29
C ALA A 14 -3.95 -11.79 19.33
N ARG A 15 -4.60 -10.73 19.83
CA ARG A 15 -5.45 -9.88 18.98
C ARG A 15 -4.65 -9.11 17.94
N VAL A 16 -3.47 -8.62 18.33
CA VAL A 16 -2.55 -7.95 17.39
C VAL A 16 -2.07 -8.92 16.34
N TRP A 17 -1.72 -10.14 16.75
CA TRP A 17 -1.27 -11.20 15.88
C TRP A 17 -2.32 -11.58 14.84
N ASP A 18 -3.57 -11.78 15.25
CA ASP A 18 -4.67 -12.10 14.33
C ASP A 18 -4.88 -10.98 13.30
N LEU A 19 -4.77 -9.71 13.71
CA LEU A 19 -4.86 -8.56 12.81
C LEU A 19 -3.69 -8.50 11.82
N LEU A 20 -2.46 -8.81 12.25
CA LEU A 20 -1.28 -8.84 11.37
C LEU A 20 -1.39 -9.92 10.29
N LEU A 21 -2.11 -11.01 10.58
CA LEU A 21 -2.33 -12.12 9.65
C LEU A 21 -3.61 -11.99 8.84
N ASP A 22 -4.49 -11.05 9.16
CA ASP A 22 -5.69 -10.76 8.37
C ASP A 22 -5.34 -9.81 7.22
N PRO A 23 -5.29 -10.30 5.96
CA PRO A 23 -4.92 -9.47 4.83
C PRO A 23 -5.90 -8.31 4.61
N ASN A 24 -7.19 -8.47 4.94
CA ASN A 24 -8.17 -7.40 4.77
C ASN A 24 -7.97 -6.28 5.79
N ALA A 25 -7.73 -6.65 7.05
CA ALA A 25 -7.41 -5.68 8.10
C ALA A 25 -6.10 -4.94 7.79
N MET A 26 -5.05 -5.67 7.37
CA MET A 26 -3.78 -5.07 6.98
C MET A 26 -3.89 -4.19 5.73
N GLY A 27 -4.71 -4.59 4.76
CA GLY A 27 -4.97 -3.81 3.55
C GLY A 27 -5.56 -2.43 3.85
N ALA A 28 -6.42 -2.32 4.86
CA ALA A 28 -7.00 -1.04 5.28
C ALA A 28 -5.95 -0.06 5.82
N CYS A 29 -4.78 -0.54 6.26
CA CYS A 29 -3.67 0.30 6.70
C CYS A 29 -2.77 0.77 5.55
N VAL A 30 -2.94 0.24 4.33
CA VAL A 30 -2.11 0.58 3.17
C VAL A 30 -2.77 1.73 2.37
N PRO A 31 -2.10 2.87 2.21
CA PRO A 31 -2.63 3.96 1.40
C PRO A 31 -2.89 3.53 -0.04
N GLY A 32 -4.07 3.86 -0.58
CA GLY A 32 -4.42 3.55 -1.97
C GLY A 32 -4.71 2.07 -2.24
N MET A 33 -4.85 1.24 -1.21
CA MET A 33 -5.27 -0.17 -1.38
C MET A 33 -6.58 -0.26 -2.17
N GLN A 34 -6.59 -1.03 -3.27
CA GLN A 34 -7.81 -1.29 -4.06
C GLN A 34 -8.39 -2.67 -3.79
N SER A 35 -7.57 -3.71 -3.88
CA SER A 35 -8.00 -5.09 -3.67
C SER A 35 -6.83 -5.99 -3.28
N ILE A 36 -7.11 -7.05 -2.52
CA ILE A 36 -6.15 -8.09 -2.18
C ILE A 36 -6.67 -9.42 -2.69
N ASP A 37 -5.90 -10.08 -3.53
CA ASP A 37 -6.14 -11.45 -3.95
C ASP A 37 -5.40 -12.38 -2.98
N VAL A 38 -6.14 -13.21 -2.27
CA VAL A 38 -5.57 -14.26 -1.40
C VAL A 38 -5.30 -15.49 -2.27
N LEU A 39 -4.02 -15.81 -2.49
CA LEU A 39 -3.62 -16.96 -3.30
C LEU A 39 -3.51 -18.23 -2.46
N SER A 40 -3.04 -18.10 -1.22
CA SER A 40 -2.94 -19.17 -0.24
C SER A 40 -2.94 -18.60 1.18
N SER A 41 -2.76 -19.46 2.19
CA SER A 41 -2.60 -19.04 3.59
C SER A 41 -1.33 -18.21 3.85
N VAL A 42 -0.38 -18.18 2.90
CA VAL A 42 0.90 -17.49 3.06
C VAL A 42 1.26 -16.61 1.85
N GLU A 43 0.43 -16.54 0.82
CA GLU A 43 0.70 -15.78 -0.41
C GLU A 43 -0.48 -14.90 -0.80
N TYR A 44 -0.18 -13.64 -1.10
CA TYR A 44 -1.15 -12.59 -1.35
C TYR A 44 -0.69 -11.67 -2.48
N VAL A 45 -1.63 -11.11 -3.21
CA VAL A 45 -1.36 -10.08 -4.22
C VAL A 45 -2.19 -8.84 -3.90
N ALA A 46 -1.52 -7.74 -3.59
CA ALA A 46 -2.16 -6.46 -3.31
C ALA A 46 -2.09 -5.54 -4.55
N HIS A 47 -3.24 -4.99 -4.94
CA HIS A 47 -3.36 -3.98 -6.00
C HIS A 47 -3.52 -2.61 -5.37
N ILE A 48 -2.53 -1.76 -5.55
CA ILE A 48 -2.44 -0.46 -4.89
C ILE A 48 -2.46 0.63 -5.94
N HIS A 49 -3.30 1.63 -5.76
CA HIS A 49 -3.37 2.82 -6.58
C HIS A 49 -3.28 4.06 -5.68
N VAL A 50 -2.11 4.68 -5.67
CA VAL A 50 -1.84 5.88 -4.89
C VAL A 50 -1.94 7.10 -5.80
N THR A 51 -2.75 8.06 -5.42
CA THR A 51 -2.85 9.36 -6.09
C THR A 51 -2.36 10.45 -5.15
N ILE A 52 -1.27 11.12 -5.52
CA ILE A 52 -0.71 12.25 -4.78
C ILE A 52 -0.64 13.44 -5.73
N PHE A 53 -1.53 14.40 -5.49
CA PHE A 53 -1.64 15.65 -6.25
C PHE A 53 -1.76 15.43 -7.77
N PHE A 54 -0.69 15.65 -8.55
CA PHE A 54 -0.70 15.46 -10.01
C PHE A 54 -0.22 14.08 -10.46
N MET A 55 0.23 13.22 -9.54
CA MET A 55 0.77 11.90 -9.85
C MET A 55 -0.19 10.80 -9.42
N SER A 56 -0.38 9.83 -10.30
CA SER A 56 -1.06 8.57 -10.06
C SER A 56 -0.07 7.44 -10.32
N ALA A 57 0.04 6.51 -9.37
CA ALA A 57 0.88 5.35 -9.50
C ALA A 57 0.10 4.09 -9.14
N LYS A 58 0.24 3.05 -9.97
CA LYS A 58 -0.37 1.73 -9.76
C LYS A 58 0.73 0.71 -9.54
N PHE A 59 0.62 0.01 -8.41
CA PHE A 59 1.55 -1.02 -7.98
C PHE A 59 0.82 -2.33 -7.80
N LYS A 60 1.46 -3.41 -8.23
CA LYS A 60 1.06 -4.77 -7.88
C LYS A 60 2.13 -5.34 -6.96
N LEU A 61 1.76 -5.63 -5.71
CA LEU A 61 2.67 -6.17 -4.72
C LEU A 61 2.35 -7.66 -4.49
N LYS A 62 3.31 -8.53 -4.75
CA LYS A 62 3.24 -9.95 -4.39
C LYS A 62 3.92 -10.13 -3.04
N THR A 63 3.19 -10.63 -2.05
CA THR A 63 3.69 -10.80 -0.69
C THR A 63 3.62 -12.28 -0.30
N ARG A 64 4.69 -12.77 0.30
CA ARG A 64 4.78 -14.13 0.86
C ARG A 64 5.25 -14.09 2.30
N ILE A 65 4.63 -14.90 3.15
CA ILE A 65 5.12 -15.15 4.52
C ILE A 65 6.25 -16.18 4.44
N ALA A 66 7.46 -15.78 4.82
CA ALA A 66 8.68 -16.58 4.70
C ALA A 66 9.00 -17.36 5.99
N ASP A 67 8.76 -16.76 7.17
CA ASP A 67 8.91 -17.40 8.48
C ASP A 67 7.86 -16.83 9.44
N MET A 68 7.36 -17.69 10.33
CA MET A 68 6.31 -17.35 11.28
C MET A 68 6.45 -18.17 12.56
N ARG A 69 6.60 -17.48 13.68
CA ARG A 69 6.54 -18.03 15.04
C ARG A 69 5.45 -17.28 15.78
N ALA A 70 4.35 -17.98 16.05
CA ALA A 70 3.13 -17.40 16.59
C ALA A 70 3.40 -16.46 17.77
N LEU A 71 2.75 -15.30 17.76
CA LEU A 71 2.81 -14.24 18.78
C LEU A 71 4.17 -13.53 18.96
N HIS A 72 5.22 -13.97 18.26
CA HIS A 72 6.58 -13.48 18.52
C HIS A 72 7.30 -12.96 17.28
N TYR A 73 7.09 -13.56 16.12
CA TYR A 73 7.88 -13.24 14.94
C TYR A 73 7.16 -13.56 13.64
N LEU A 74 7.07 -12.57 12.75
CA LEU A 74 6.56 -12.72 11.39
C LEU A 74 7.55 -12.08 10.43
N ARG A 75 8.00 -12.84 9.43
CA ARG A 75 8.78 -12.32 8.30
C ARG A 75 7.97 -12.48 7.02
N ALA A 76 7.62 -11.34 6.43
CA ALA A 76 7.00 -11.27 5.12
C ALA A 76 7.99 -10.67 4.12
N GLU A 77 7.97 -11.21 2.91
CA GLU A 77 8.77 -10.74 1.78
C GLU A 77 7.81 -10.27 0.70
N GLY A 78 8.04 -9.05 0.20
CA GLY A 78 7.20 -8.42 -0.80
C GLY A 78 8.02 -8.05 -2.04
N THR A 79 7.52 -8.40 -3.22
CA THR A 79 8.06 -7.94 -4.51
C THR A 79 7.03 -7.08 -5.21
N GLY A 80 7.41 -5.83 -5.48
CA GLY A 80 6.58 -4.85 -6.16
C GLY A 80 6.86 -4.82 -7.66
N GLU A 81 5.80 -4.84 -8.46
CA GLU A 81 5.84 -4.59 -9.90
C GLU A 81 5.11 -3.27 -10.19
N ASP A 82 5.83 -2.33 -10.81
CA ASP A 82 5.24 -1.06 -11.25
C ASP A 82 4.41 -1.28 -12.49
N THR A 83 3.09 -1.08 -12.38
CA THR A 83 2.19 -1.33 -13.51
C THR A 83 2.02 -0.07 -14.36
N SER A 84 2.01 1.12 -13.75
CA SER A 84 2.00 2.41 -14.45
C SER A 84 2.26 3.58 -13.51
N VAL A 85 3.02 4.58 -13.96
CA VAL A 85 3.12 5.90 -13.33
C VAL A 85 2.65 6.95 -14.33
N ALA A 86 1.62 7.71 -13.99
CA ALA A 86 1.05 8.75 -14.84
C ALA A 86 1.07 10.10 -14.11
N SER A 87 1.47 11.15 -14.80
CA SER A 87 1.40 12.53 -14.32
C SER A 87 0.48 13.34 -15.23
N SER A 88 -0.52 14.00 -14.65
CA SER A 88 -1.38 14.93 -15.39
C SER A 88 -0.87 16.35 -15.18
N PRO A 89 -0.34 17.06 -16.19
CA PRO A 89 0.00 18.46 -16.03
C PRO A 89 -1.30 19.23 -15.78
N SER A 90 -1.37 19.97 -14.66
CA SER A 90 -2.46 20.91 -14.42
C SER A 90 -2.40 21.97 -15.52
N ARG A 91 -3.24 21.82 -16.54
CA ARG A 91 -3.40 22.82 -17.60
C ARG A 91 -4.15 24.00 -17.01
N THR A 92 -3.43 24.87 -16.30
CA THR A 92 -3.89 26.21 -15.97
C THR A 92 -4.05 26.92 -17.32
N ALA A 93 -5.28 26.92 -17.84
CA ALA A 93 -5.62 27.67 -19.04
C ALA A 93 -5.34 29.14 -18.74
N GLY A 94 -4.21 29.64 -19.23
CA GLY A 94 -3.95 31.06 -19.27
C GLY A 94 -5.09 31.75 -20.02
N ARG A 95 -5.82 32.63 -19.34
CA ARG A 95 -6.75 33.55 -20.00
C ARG A 95 -5.95 34.35 -21.04
N PRO A 96 -6.31 34.34 -22.33
CA PRO A 96 -5.78 35.34 -23.23
C PRO A 96 -6.40 36.68 -22.85
N SER A 97 -5.61 37.55 -22.21
CA SER A 97 -5.88 38.98 -22.17
C SER A 97 -5.69 39.51 -23.60
N CYS A 98 -6.75 39.41 -24.39
CA CYS A 98 -6.80 40.03 -25.71
C CYS A 98 -7.30 41.46 -25.52
N ALA A 99 -6.44 42.42 -25.84
CA ALA A 99 -6.76 43.84 -25.86
C ALA A 99 -7.89 44.14 -26.87
N ARG A 100 -8.90 44.88 -26.41
CA ARG A 100 -9.87 45.73 -27.14
C ARG A 100 -10.54 46.56 -26.04
N ARG A 101 -10.63 47.88 -26.08
CA ARG A 101 -10.59 48.87 -27.16
C ARG A 101 -10.25 50.21 -26.50
#